data_AF-A0A6L3CEE5-F1
#
_entry.id   AF-A0A6L3CEE5-F1
#
_cell.length_a   1.000
_cell.length_b   1.000
_cell.length_c   1.000
_cell.angle_alpha   90.00
_cell.angle_beta   90.00
_cell.angle_gamma   90.00
#
_symmetry.space_group_name_H-M   'P 1'
#
loop_
_entity.id
_entity.type
_entity.pdbx_description
1 polymer ?
#
loop_
_entity_poly.entity_id
_entity_poly.type
_entity_poly.pdbx_seq_one_letter_code
_entity_poly.pdbx_strand_id
1 'polypeptide(L)'
;MNATDLISECLISVHVRLITTSKDLTNAQLLWRPTPVANHIGFILWHMNRHQDTQITRTAASGEDLWITDGWFNRFSQNPDSPDPGDRLGLRALPIPSLDVLLEYSEAVHKRSMAFVSSLNSNRLD
;
A
#
# COMPACT_ATOMS: atom_id res chain seq x y z
N MET A 1 5.07 -27.09 1.78
CA MET A 1 5.11 -25.64 1.56
C MET A 1 6.03 -25.40 0.39
N ASN A 2 5.47 -24.97 -0.74
CA ASN A 2 6.23 -24.51 -1.89
C ASN A 2 6.56 -23.00 -1.73
N ALA A 3 7.30 -22.41 -2.67
CA ALA A 3 7.71 -21.01 -2.59
C ALA A 3 6.52 -20.03 -2.60
N THR A 4 5.46 -20.30 -3.38
CA THR A 4 4.29 -19.42 -3.46
C THR A 4 3.43 -19.49 -2.19
N ASP A 5 3.40 -20.65 -1.51
CA ASP A 5 2.79 -20.80 -0.18
C ASP A 5 3.50 -19.91 0.84
N LEU A 6 4.84 -19.96 0.89
CA LEU A 6 5.63 -19.13 1.82
C LEU A 6 5.44 -17.63 1.57
N ILE A 7 5.45 -17.21 0.31
CA ILE A 7 5.21 -15.80 -0.06
C ILE A 7 3.80 -15.37 0.38
N SER A 8 2.81 -16.22 0.15
CA SER A 8 1.41 -15.97 0.55
C SER A 8 1.29 -15.81 2.07
N GLU A 9 1.88 -16.70 2.85
CA GLU A 9 1.89 -16.60 4.31
C GLU A 9 2.57 -15.31 4.82
N CYS A 10 3.69 -14.91 4.21
CA CYS A 10 4.36 -13.65 4.52
C CYS A 10 3.47 -12.43 4.23
N LEU A 11 2.80 -12.39 3.07
CA LEU A 11 1.91 -11.30 2.70
C LEU A 11 0.68 -11.22 3.62
N ILE A 12 0.10 -12.37 3.99
CA ILE A 12 -1.00 -12.45 4.97
C ILE A 12 -0.53 -11.92 6.33
N SER A 13 0.64 -12.36 6.81
CA SER A 13 1.19 -11.95 8.11
C SER A 13 1.42 -10.44 8.17
N VAL A 14 2.00 -9.84 7.12
CA VAL A 14 2.20 -8.40 7.03
C VAL A 14 0.85 -7.66 7.04
N HIS A 15 -0.11 -8.10 6.25
CA HIS A 15 -1.45 -7.48 6.16
C HIS A 15 -2.17 -7.48 7.51
N VAL A 16 -2.23 -8.65 8.17
CA VAL A 16 -2.85 -8.79 9.48
C VAL A 16 -2.17 -7.89 10.51
N ARG A 17 -0.83 -7.85 10.54
CA ARG A 17 -0.09 -6.98 11.46
C ARG A 17 -0.37 -5.50 11.20
N LEU A 18 -0.46 -5.09 9.94
CA LEU A 18 -0.74 -3.71 9.55
C LEU A 18 -2.11 -3.25 10.04
N ILE A 19 -3.16 -4.03 9.74
CA ILE A 19 -4.54 -3.70 10.14
C ILE A 19 -4.67 -3.71 11.67
N THR A 20 -4.17 -4.76 12.33
CA THR A 20 -4.31 -4.90 13.79
C THR A 20 -3.57 -3.80 14.55
N THR A 21 -2.37 -3.41 14.09
CA THR A 21 -1.59 -2.34 14.74
C THR A 21 -2.19 -0.95 14.49
N SER A 22 -2.88 -0.76 13.37
CA SER A 22 -3.45 0.53 13.00
C SER A 22 -4.89 0.72 13.49
N LYS A 23 -5.48 -0.33 14.05
CA LYS A 23 -6.87 -0.34 14.51
C LYS A 23 -7.11 0.77 15.54
N ASP A 24 -8.24 1.44 15.41
CA ASP A 24 -8.73 2.47 16.35
C ASP A 24 -7.80 3.69 16.49
N LEU A 25 -6.82 3.89 15.60
CA LEU A 25 -6.03 5.11 15.57
C LEU A 25 -6.93 6.33 15.30
N THR A 26 -6.87 7.30 16.20
CA THR A 26 -7.49 8.60 15.97
C THR A 26 -6.75 9.34 14.85
N ASN A 27 -7.44 10.29 14.18
CA ASN A 27 -6.80 11.12 13.16
C ASN A 27 -5.57 11.89 13.70
N ALA A 28 -5.62 12.31 14.96
CA ALA A 28 -4.49 12.97 15.62
C ALA A 28 -3.27 12.05 15.74
N GLN A 29 -3.46 10.78 16.13
CA GLN A 29 -2.37 9.80 16.20
C GLN A 29 -1.88 9.41 14.80
N LEU A 30 -2.79 9.28 13.84
CA LEU A 30 -2.48 8.94 12.44
C LEU A 30 -1.52 9.95 11.79
N LEU A 31 -1.69 11.23 12.12
CA LEU A 31 -0.92 12.35 11.57
C LEU A 31 0.20 12.85 12.49
N TRP A 32 0.33 12.28 13.69
CA TRP A 32 1.37 12.66 14.65
C TRP A 32 2.77 12.33 14.13
N ARG A 33 3.74 13.21 14.41
CA ARG A 33 5.14 13.02 14.06
C ARG A 33 6.04 13.17 15.29
N PRO A 34 6.99 12.25 15.52
CA PRO A 34 7.97 12.40 16.61
C PRO A 34 9.00 13.50 16.32
N THR A 35 9.28 13.80 15.05
CA THR A 35 10.14 14.90 14.62
C THR A 35 9.56 15.55 13.36
N PRO A 36 9.91 16.82 13.03
CA PRO A 36 9.37 17.50 11.85
C PRO A 36 9.61 16.78 10.51
N VAL A 37 10.63 15.92 10.45
CA VAL A 37 11.03 15.19 9.24
C VAL A 37 10.59 13.73 9.23
N ALA A 38 10.12 13.19 10.36
CA ALA A 38 9.65 11.82 10.46
C ALA A 38 8.31 11.66 9.74
N ASN A 39 8.14 10.55 9.01
CA ASN A 39 6.84 10.21 8.43
C ASN A 39 5.84 9.88 9.54
N HIS A 40 4.62 10.42 9.45
CA HIS A 40 3.52 9.98 10.32
C HIS A 40 2.96 8.65 9.85
N ILE A 41 2.16 8.00 10.69
CA ILE A 41 1.61 6.65 10.44
C ILE A 41 0.80 6.62 9.14
N GLY A 42 -0.03 7.63 8.87
CA GLY A 42 -0.83 7.66 7.65
C GLY A 42 -0.02 7.64 6.35
N PHE A 43 1.18 8.25 6.35
CA PHE A 43 2.08 8.22 5.20
C PHE A 43 2.69 6.84 5.05
N ILE A 44 3.06 6.18 6.16
CA ILE A 44 3.61 4.82 6.14
C ILE A 44 2.57 3.85 5.58
N LEU A 45 1.31 3.94 6.03
CA LEU A 45 0.20 3.14 5.50
C LEU A 45 -0.03 3.36 4.01
N TRP A 46 -0.10 4.62 3.56
CA TRP A 46 -0.18 4.95 2.15
C TRP A 46 1.01 4.39 1.37
N HIS A 47 2.24 4.65 1.83
CA HIS A 47 3.47 4.33 1.11
C HIS A 47 3.65 2.83 0.93
N MET A 48 3.44 2.03 1.98
CA MET A 48 3.55 0.57 1.91
C MET A 48 2.60 -0.02 0.87
N ASN A 49 1.32 0.38 0.91
CA ASN A 49 0.31 -0.14 0.00
C ASN A 49 0.47 0.39 -1.42
N ARG A 50 0.81 1.68 -1.59
CA ARG A 50 1.09 2.29 -2.89
C ARG A 50 2.28 1.63 -3.58
N HIS A 51 3.34 1.32 -2.82
CA HIS A 51 4.50 0.61 -3.36
C HIS A 51 4.14 -0.83 -3.75
N GLN A 52 3.45 -1.58 -2.88
CA GLN A 52 3.04 -2.95 -3.17
C GLN A 52 2.13 -3.02 -4.41
N ASP A 53 1.18 -2.10 -4.57
CA ASP A 53 0.32 -1.98 -5.75
C ASP A 53 1.15 -1.82 -7.03
N THR A 54 2.10 -0.88 -7.04
CA THR A 54 3.04 -0.69 -8.16
C THR A 54 3.90 -1.91 -8.44
N GLN A 55 4.41 -2.56 -7.40
CA GLN A 55 5.25 -3.74 -7.57
C GLN A 55 4.45 -4.90 -8.18
N ILE A 56 3.22 -5.15 -7.73
CA ILE A 56 2.36 -6.17 -8.33
C ILE A 56 2.05 -5.85 -9.79
N THR A 57 1.69 -4.60 -10.13
CA THR A 57 1.47 -4.20 -11.53
C THR A 57 2.68 -4.47 -12.41
N ARG A 58 3.88 -4.07 -11.93
CA ARG A 58 5.13 -4.26 -12.66
C ARG A 58 5.46 -5.74 -12.85
N THR A 59 5.37 -6.54 -11.79
CA THR A 59 5.68 -7.98 -11.85
C THR A 59 4.64 -8.74 -12.68
N ALA A 60 3.37 -8.35 -12.63
CA ALA A 60 2.30 -8.95 -13.43
C ALA A 60 2.27 -8.44 -14.89
N ALA A 61 3.04 -7.41 -15.22
CA ALA A 61 2.97 -6.69 -16.49
C ALA A 61 1.54 -6.26 -16.87
N SER A 62 0.73 -5.85 -15.88
CA SER A 62 -0.71 -5.65 -16.03
C SER A 62 -1.11 -4.22 -16.44
N GLY A 63 -0.16 -3.39 -16.87
CA GLY A 63 -0.40 -2.00 -17.26
C GLY A 63 -0.44 -1.04 -16.07
N GLU A 64 -1.64 -0.81 -15.52
CA GLU A 64 -1.88 0.21 -14.50
C GLU A 64 -2.11 -0.36 -13.10
N ASP A 65 -1.84 0.48 -12.10
CA ASP A 65 -2.04 0.21 -10.67
C ASP A 65 -3.52 0.34 -10.30
N LEU A 66 -3.95 -0.34 -9.22
CA LEU A 66 -5.29 -0.08 -8.66
C LEU A 66 -5.46 1.41 -8.36
N TRP A 67 -4.38 2.05 -7.92
CA TRP A 67 -4.30 3.49 -7.73
C TRP A 67 -5.01 4.28 -8.82
N ILE A 68 -4.81 3.88 -10.08
CA ILE A 68 -5.41 4.48 -11.28
C ILE A 68 -6.72 3.78 -11.64
N THR A 69 -6.71 2.45 -11.81
CA THR A 69 -7.86 1.71 -12.37
C THR A 69 -9.10 1.79 -11.50
N ASP A 70 -8.92 1.87 -10.17
CA ASP A 70 -9.99 1.91 -9.18
C ASP A 70 -10.18 3.34 -8.62
N GLY A 71 -9.44 4.33 -9.14
CA GLY A 71 -9.60 5.74 -8.80
C GLY A 71 -9.21 6.10 -7.36
N TRP A 72 -8.30 5.35 -6.72
CA TRP A 72 -7.87 5.64 -5.34
C TRP A 72 -7.21 7.02 -5.22
N PHE A 73 -6.53 7.50 -6.27
CA PHE A 73 -5.97 8.85 -6.27
C PHE A 73 -7.01 9.93 -5.90
N ASN A 74 -8.25 9.80 -6.40
CA ASN A 74 -9.35 10.71 -6.05
C ASN A 74 -9.75 10.59 -4.58
N ARG A 75 -9.87 9.35 -4.08
CA ARG A 75 -10.23 9.08 -2.67
C ARG A 75 -9.18 9.62 -1.69
N PHE A 76 -7.92 9.67 -2.12
CA PHE A 76 -6.81 10.24 -1.37
C PHE A 76 -6.63 11.75 -1.61
N SER A 77 -7.38 12.34 -2.54
CA SER A 77 -7.20 13.74 -2.99
C SER A 77 -5.78 14.04 -3.49
N GLN A 78 -5.15 13.07 -4.16
CA GLN A 78 -3.81 13.16 -4.73
C GLN A 78 -3.90 13.15 -6.26
N ASN A 79 -2.91 13.71 -6.96
CA ASN A 79 -2.85 13.51 -8.41
C ASN A 79 -2.54 12.04 -8.73
N PRO A 80 -2.99 11.51 -9.87
CA PRO A 80 -2.66 10.14 -10.30
C PRO A 80 -1.14 9.89 -10.33
N ASP A 81 -0.37 10.90 -10.73
CA ASP A 81 1.10 10.85 -10.83
C ASP A 81 1.81 11.37 -9.56
N SER A 82 1.06 11.69 -8.48
CA SER A 82 1.64 12.33 -7.29
C SER A 82 2.26 11.35 -6.30
N PRO A 83 3.36 11.77 -5.64
CA PRO A 83 4.43 12.65 -6.10
C PRO A 83 5.60 11.83 -6.66
N ASP A 84 6.51 12.51 -7.37
CA ASP A 84 7.81 11.96 -7.72
C ASP A 84 8.52 11.43 -6.45
N PRO A 85 9.01 10.17 -6.43
CA PRO A 85 9.86 9.67 -5.35
C PRO A 85 11.05 10.56 -4.98
N GLY A 86 11.54 11.38 -5.92
CA GLY A 86 12.58 12.38 -5.71
C GLY A 86 12.12 13.64 -4.97
N ASP A 87 10.82 13.96 -4.96
CA ASP A 87 10.24 15.12 -4.29
C ASP A 87 9.92 14.83 -2.82
N ARG A 88 10.98 14.91 -2.00
CA ARG A 88 10.87 14.70 -0.55
C ARG A 88 9.96 15.70 0.16
N LEU A 89 9.83 16.93 -0.36
CA LEU A 89 8.95 17.94 0.23
C LEU A 89 7.50 17.67 -0.13
N GLY A 90 7.22 17.37 -1.40
CA GLY A 90 5.89 16.97 -1.87
C GLY A 90 5.39 15.71 -1.18
N LEU A 91 6.23 14.69 -1.01
CA LEU A 91 5.89 13.47 -0.25
C LEU A 91 5.44 13.78 1.18
N ARG A 92 6.05 14.77 1.85
CA ARG A 92 5.68 15.16 3.22
C ARG A 92 4.37 15.95 3.28
N ALA A 93 4.02 16.64 2.21
CA ALA A 93 2.84 17.49 2.10
C ALA A 93 1.63 16.77 1.49
N LEU A 94 1.76 15.48 1.17
CA LEU A 94 0.67 14.69 0.60
C LEU A 94 -0.58 14.74 1.48
N PRO A 95 -1.77 14.95 0.89
CA PRO A 95 -3.01 14.76 1.61
C PRO A 95 -3.16 13.29 2.00
N ILE A 96 -3.62 13.08 3.23
CA ILE A 96 -3.84 11.76 3.82
C ILE A 96 -5.31 11.67 4.19
N PRO A 97 -6.05 10.68 3.69
CA PRO A 97 -7.46 10.54 3.99
C PRO A 97 -7.66 9.93 5.39
N SER A 98 -8.90 9.61 5.74
CA SER A 98 -9.21 8.91 6.99
C SER A 98 -8.53 7.54 7.06
N LEU A 99 -8.39 7.01 8.28
CA LEU A 99 -7.90 5.66 8.52
C LEU A 99 -8.70 4.62 7.71
N ASP A 100 -10.03 4.75 7.65
CA ASP A 100 -10.88 3.81 6.91
C ASP A 100 -10.51 3.73 5.42
N VAL A 101 -10.27 4.86 4.77
CA VAL A 101 -9.85 4.90 3.36
C VAL A 101 -8.47 4.24 3.17
N LEU A 102 -7.54 4.46 4.11
CA LEU A 102 -6.22 3.81 4.08
C LEU A 102 -6.34 2.29 4.22
N LEU A 103 -7.18 1.81 5.13
CA LEU A 103 -7.38 0.38 5.38
C LEU A 103 -8.15 -0.29 4.23
N GLU A 104 -9.13 0.38 3.64
CA GLU A 104 -9.82 -0.12 2.44
C GLU A 104 -8.86 -0.26 1.25
N TYR A 105 -7.95 0.70 1.03
CA TYR A 105 -6.94 0.58 -0.02
C TYR A 105 -5.98 -0.56 0.28
N SER A 106 -5.56 -0.71 1.54
CA SER A 106 -4.71 -1.83 1.96
C SER A 106 -5.35 -3.19 1.69
N GLU A 107 -6.65 -3.33 1.98
CA GLU A 107 -7.41 -4.54 1.70
C GLU A 107 -7.50 -4.82 0.19
N ALA A 108 -7.73 -3.79 -0.64
CA ALA A 108 -7.76 -3.94 -2.09
C ALA A 108 -6.41 -4.41 -2.67
N VAL A 109 -5.32 -3.78 -2.23
CA VAL A 109 -3.95 -4.16 -2.62
C VAL A 109 -3.63 -5.58 -2.15
N HIS A 110 -4.01 -5.94 -0.92
CA HIS A 110 -3.81 -7.30 -0.39
C HIS A 110 -4.55 -8.34 -1.25
N LYS A 111 -5.85 -8.13 -1.54
CA LYS A 111 -6.63 -9.04 -2.39
C LYS A 111 -6.00 -9.23 -3.77
N ARG A 112 -5.58 -8.14 -4.42
CA ARG A 112 -4.90 -8.19 -5.72
C ARG A 112 -3.58 -8.95 -5.63
N SER A 113 -2.80 -8.70 -4.59
CA SER A 113 -1.51 -9.38 -4.36
C SER A 113 -1.70 -10.89 -4.19
N MET A 114 -2.68 -11.30 -3.38
CA MET A 114 -2.98 -12.71 -3.14
C MET A 114 -3.49 -13.40 -4.39
N ALA A 115 -4.36 -12.74 -5.17
CA ALA A 115 -4.84 -13.26 -6.45
C ALA A 115 -3.67 -13.47 -7.44
N PHE A 116 -2.75 -12.51 -7.50
CA PHE A 116 -1.55 -12.62 -8.32
C PHE A 116 -0.68 -13.80 -7.89
N VAL A 117 -0.28 -13.88 -6.62
CA VAL A 117 0.59 -14.97 -6.13
C VAL A 117 -0.06 -16.33 -6.31
N SER A 118 -1.38 -16.45 -6.10
CA SER A 118 -2.11 -17.71 -6.30
C SER A 118 -2.15 -18.17 -7.76
N SER A 119 -1.97 -17.26 -8.72
CA SER A 119 -1.87 -17.58 -10.14
C SER A 119 -0.46 -17.98 -10.59
N LEU A 120 0.56 -17.77 -9.74
CA LEU A 120 1.94 -18.12 -10.07
C LEU A 120 2.15 -19.63 -9.96
N ASN A 121 2.86 -20.18 -10.94
CA ASN A 121 3.47 -21.49 -10.83
C ASN A 121 4.88 -21.31 -10.24
N SER A 122 5.31 -22.18 -9.34
CA SER A 122 6.66 -22.16 -8.75
C SER A 122 7.79 -22.16 -9.78
N ASN A 123 7.55 -22.66 -11.00
CA ASN A 123 8.51 -22.66 -12.10
C ASN A 123 8.60 -21.31 -12.85
N ARG A 124 7.97 -20.25 -12.34
CA ARG A 124 7.96 -18.89 -12.91
C ARG A 124 8.55 -17.85 -11.96
N LEU A 125 9.38 -18.31 -11.02
CA LEU A 125 10.03 -17.51 -9.98
C LEU A 125 11.54 -17.36 -10.19
N ASP A 126 12.04 -17.80 -11.35
CA ASP A 126 13.41 -17.63 -11.84
C ASP A 126 13.60 -16.28 -12.57
#